data_AF-A0A350EWY9-F1
#
_entry.id   AF-A0A350EWY9-F1
#
_cell.length_a   1.000
_cell.length_b   1.000
_cell.length_c   1.000
_cell.angle_alpha   90.00
_cell.angle_beta   90.00
_cell.angle_gamma   90.00
#
_symmetry.space_group_name_H-M   'P 1'
#
loop_
_entity.id
_entity.type
_entity.pdbx_description
1 polymer ?
#
loop_
_entity_poly.entity_id
_entity_poly.type
_entity_poly.pdbx_seq_one_letter_code
_entity_poly.pdbx_strand_id
1 'polypeptide(L)'
;MSIPANTRRLASQSLFFSAAALITAMGPVLAQAPAKKFTTPDGKPEAFYIFEPGFTARELPVRLTSINNLAYAPDGRLFAVGYDGRIHVLRDTDGDGLEDQATLFWKGEGDYEMPLGLVLRDDAVYITLRRRIERLRDTDGDGVADEVKIVGTGWHETITETDKTFKHRRVDDAIGLAMDAEGRLYTSLGTPNYENSWQLDKEGVPQYRRDRFRGSVVRIGKDGKAERIASGVRFTVAMQFNRHGDLFASCFRS
;
A
#
# COMPACT_ATOMS: atom_id res chain seq x y z
N MET A 1 66.18 15.45 14.17
CA MET A 1 65.48 16.13 15.29
C MET A 1 64.99 17.48 14.77
N SER A 2 63.85 17.95 15.29
CA SER A 2 63.20 19.27 15.07
C SER A 2 62.60 19.60 13.68
N ILE A 3 61.29 19.85 13.72
CA ILE A 3 60.48 20.65 12.78
C ILE A 3 60.92 22.12 12.90
N PRO A 4 60.79 22.94 11.84
CA PRO A 4 59.92 24.11 12.00
C PRO A 4 58.99 24.35 10.79
N ALA A 5 57.83 24.91 11.13
CA ALA A 5 56.81 25.40 10.22
C ALA A 5 57.23 26.71 9.53
N ASN A 6 56.72 26.96 8.31
CA ASN A 6 56.21 28.30 8.02
C ASN A 6 55.23 28.34 6.83
N THR A 7 54.15 29.08 7.08
CA THR A 7 53.07 29.55 6.20
C THR A 7 53.52 30.45 5.04
N ARG A 8 52.85 30.35 3.87
CA ARG A 8 52.03 31.44 3.25
C ARG A 8 51.50 31.07 1.85
N ARG A 9 50.29 31.59 1.57
CA ARG A 9 49.47 31.48 0.33
C ARG A 9 50.06 32.25 -0.86
N LEU A 10 49.69 31.82 -2.08
CA LEU A 10 49.19 32.58 -3.27
C LEU A 10 49.39 31.67 -4.51
N ALA A 11 48.33 31.13 -5.12
CA ALA A 11 47.45 31.70 -6.16
C ALA A 11 47.99 31.57 -7.60
N SER A 12 47.04 31.23 -8.48
CA SER A 12 46.99 31.31 -9.95
C SER A 12 47.91 30.45 -10.83
N GLN A 13 47.27 29.42 -11.42
CA GLN A 13 47.14 29.14 -12.87
C GLN A 13 48.33 29.43 -13.79
N SER A 14 48.77 28.39 -14.53
CA SER A 14 48.64 28.33 -15.99
C SER A 14 49.01 26.95 -16.55
N LEU A 15 48.35 26.62 -17.66
CA LEU A 15 48.32 25.36 -18.41
C LEU A 15 49.68 24.82 -18.87
N PHE A 16 49.77 23.50 -18.99
CA PHE A 16 50.56 22.83 -20.05
C PHE A 16 49.87 21.52 -20.52
N PHE A 17 49.86 21.33 -21.83
CA PHE A 17 49.36 20.18 -22.60
C PHE A 17 50.21 18.91 -22.39
N SER A 18 49.59 17.70 -22.37
CA SER A 18 49.85 16.62 -23.37
C SER A 18 49.27 15.24 -23.00
N ALA A 19 48.53 14.70 -23.98
CA ALA A 19 48.47 13.32 -24.49
C ALA A 19 48.13 12.07 -23.62
N ALA A 20 47.08 11.39 -24.10
CA ALA A 20 46.91 9.95 -24.32
C ALA A 20 46.63 8.98 -23.14
N ALA A 21 45.41 8.42 -23.11
CA ALA A 21 45.15 7.00 -23.44
C ALA A 21 43.64 6.73 -23.40
N LEU A 22 43.06 6.47 -24.58
CA LEU A 22 41.69 5.98 -24.74
C LEU A 22 41.74 4.45 -24.58
N ILE A 23 41.23 3.91 -23.46
CA ILE A 23 40.96 2.47 -23.34
C ILE A 23 39.52 2.26 -23.77
N THR A 24 39.34 1.91 -25.05
CA THR A 24 38.05 1.47 -25.58
C THR A 24 37.87 -0.01 -25.22
N ALA A 25 37.22 -0.30 -24.09
CA ALA A 25 36.73 -1.64 -23.81
C ALA A 25 35.41 -1.84 -24.57
N MET A 26 35.49 -2.22 -25.86
CA MET A 26 34.34 -2.79 -26.57
C MET A 26 34.18 -4.25 -26.12
N GLY A 27 33.47 -4.47 -25.01
CA GLY A 27 32.81 -5.74 -24.79
C GLY A 27 31.73 -5.94 -25.87
N PRO A 28 31.41 -7.18 -26.28
CA PRO A 28 30.32 -7.40 -27.22
C PRO A 28 29.03 -6.85 -26.61
N VAL A 29 28.48 -5.82 -27.24
CA VAL A 29 27.10 -5.40 -27.00
C VAL A 29 26.25 -6.61 -27.39
N LEU A 30 25.67 -7.28 -26.39
CA LEU A 30 24.55 -8.19 -26.61
C LEU A 30 23.50 -7.38 -27.37
N ALA A 31 23.33 -7.68 -28.65
CA ALA A 31 22.27 -7.09 -29.45
C ALA A 31 20.95 -7.44 -28.74
N GLN A 32 20.34 -6.44 -28.09
CA GLN A 32 18.97 -6.56 -27.61
C GLN A 32 18.12 -6.93 -28.82
N ALA A 33 17.47 -8.09 -28.78
CA ALA A 33 16.43 -8.41 -29.74
C ALA A 33 15.45 -7.23 -29.78
N PRO A 34 15.00 -6.79 -30.98
CA PRO A 34 14.09 -5.66 -31.06
C PRO A 34 12.89 -5.95 -30.17
N ALA A 35 12.67 -5.08 -29.18
CA ALA A 35 11.52 -5.19 -28.29
C ALA A 35 10.27 -5.31 -29.19
N LYS A 36 9.52 -6.41 -29.06
CA LYS A 36 8.21 -6.52 -29.69
C LYS A 36 7.41 -5.32 -29.19
N LYS A 37 7.06 -4.40 -30.09
CA LYS A 37 6.10 -3.34 -29.79
C LYS A 37 4.76 -4.02 -29.68
N PHE A 38 4.32 -4.26 -28.46
CA PHE A 38 2.96 -4.65 -28.19
C PHE A 38 2.07 -3.41 -28.37
N THR A 39 0.86 -3.62 -28.86
CA THR A 39 -0.13 -2.56 -29.13
C THR A 39 -1.38 -2.88 -28.32
N THR A 40 -2.05 -1.86 -27.80
CA THR A 40 -3.38 -2.00 -27.18
C THR A 40 -4.39 -2.54 -28.22
N PRO A 41 -5.54 -3.10 -27.80
CA PRO A 41 -6.58 -3.56 -28.73
C PRO A 41 -7.08 -2.50 -29.72
N ASP A 42 -6.92 -1.21 -29.41
CA ASP A 42 -7.24 -0.08 -30.29
C ASP A 42 -6.04 0.44 -31.12
N GLY A 43 -4.92 -0.28 -31.14
CA GLY A 43 -3.74 0.02 -31.98
C GLY A 43 -2.88 1.19 -31.49
N LYS A 44 -3.07 1.65 -30.25
CA LYS A 44 -2.24 2.71 -29.66
C LYS A 44 -0.92 2.16 -29.11
N PRO A 45 0.13 3.00 -29.01
CA PRO A 45 1.36 2.62 -28.33
C PRO A 45 1.06 2.23 -26.88
N GLU A 46 1.64 1.13 -26.40
CA GLU A 46 1.53 0.75 -25.00
C GLU A 46 1.92 1.92 -24.08
N ALA A 47 1.06 2.19 -23.10
CA ALA A 47 1.30 3.24 -22.11
C ALA A 47 2.40 2.87 -21.11
N PHE A 48 2.82 1.59 -21.06
CA PHE A 48 3.76 1.07 -20.08
C PHE A 48 4.72 0.08 -20.73
N TYR A 49 6.01 0.17 -20.37
CA TYR A 49 7.03 -0.79 -20.76
C TYR A 49 7.37 -1.67 -19.55
N ILE A 50 7.29 -2.99 -19.72
CA ILE A 50 7.84 -3.91 -18.72
C ILE A 50 9.33 -4.11 -19.02
N PHE A 51 10.18 -3.66 -18.10
CA PHE A 51 11.62 -3.81 -18.22
C PHE A 51 12.13 -5.20 -17.80
N GLU A 52 11.30 -5.97 -17.07
CA GLU A 52 11.67 -7.30 -16.60
C GLU A 52 11.37 -8.36 -17.67
N PRO A 53 12.38 -9.11 -18.15
CA PRO A 53 12.14 -10.20 -19.10
C PRO A 53 11.17 -11.25 -18.55
N GLY A 54 10.33 -11.81 -19.43
CA GLY A 54 9.39 -12.87 -19.08
C GLY A 54 8.01 -12.39 -18.61
N PHE A 55 7.77 -11.09 -18.58
CA PHE A 55 6.48 -10.50 -18.22
C PHE A 55 5.83 -9.78 -19.41
N THR A 56 4.50 -9.77 -19.45
CA THR A 56 3.68 -8.99 -20.38
C THR A 56 2.61 -8.23 -19.59
N ALA A 57 2.19 -7.08 -20.11
CA ALA A 57 1.10 -6.29 -19.57
C ALA A 57 -0.03 -6.28 -20.59
N ARG A 58 -1.27 -6.43 -20.11
CA ARG A 58 -2.48 -6.23 -20.90
C ARG A 58 -3.39 -5.34 -20.08
N GLU A 59 -3.94 -4.30 -20.72
CA GLU A 59 -4.97 -3.49 -20.09
C GLU A 59 -6.27 -4.31 -20.04
N LEU A 60 -6.93 -4.35 -18.88
CA LEU A 60 -8.24 -4.97 -18.79
C LEU A 60 -9.26 -4.14 -19.58
N PRO A 61 -10.16 -4.74 -20.36
CA PRO A 61 -11.17 -4.02 -21.15
C PRO A 61 -12.31 -3.42 -20.32
N VAL A 62 -12.05 -3.04 -19.07
CA VAL A 62 -12.99 -2.37 -18.16
C VAL A 62 -12.50 -0.97 -17.79
N ARG A 63 -13.44 -0.05 -17.52
CA ARG A 63 -13.12 1.31 -17.06
C ARG A 63 -13.64 1.54 -15.66
N LEU A 64 -12.73 1.53 -14.71
CA LEU A 64 -13.00 1.86 -13.31
C LEU A 64 -12.13 3.05 -12.89
N THR A 65 -12.63 3.84 -11.96
CA THR A 65 -11.88 4.95 -11.39
C THR A 65 -11.54 4.64 -9.94
N SER A 66 -10.50 5.28 -9.42
CA SER A 66 -10.22 5.29 -7.98
C SER A 66 -9.85 3.94 -7.34
N ILE A 67 -9.57 2.88 -8.12
CA ILE A 67 -9.22 1.55 -7.58
C ILE A 67 -7.89 1.58 -6.82
N ASN A 68 -7.85 0.93 -5.65
CA ASN A 68 -6.66 0.89 -4.79
C ASN A 68 -6.31 -0.50 -4.23
N ASN A 69 -7.29 -1.40 -4.09
CA ASN A 69 -7.11 -2.76 -3.59
C ASN A 69 -7.79 -3.73 -4.55
N LEU A 70 -7.12 -4.85 -4.78
CA LEU A 70 -7.56 -5.93 -5.64
C LEU A 70 -7.38 -7.25 -4.90
N ALA A 71 -8.34 -8.16 -5.02
CA ALA A 71 -8.20 -9.52 -4.54
C ALA A 71 -9.02 -10.49 -5.37
N TYR A 72 -8.43 -11.64 -5.70
CA TYR A 72 -9.17 -12.74 -6.31
C TYR A 72 -9.88 -13.56 -5.24
N ALA A 73 -11.15 -13.84 -5.48
CA ALA A 73 -11.88 -14.87 -4.77
C ALA A 73 -11.47 -16.27 -5.29
N PRO A 74 -11.61 -17.33 -4.49
CA PRO A 74 -11.29 -18.70 -4.92
C PRO A 74 -12.07 -19.18 -6.15
N ASP A 75 -13.22 -18.56 -6.44
CA ASP A 75 -14.06 -18.86 -7.60
C ASP A 75 -13.63 -18.13 -8.89
N GLY A 76 -12.51 -17.39 -8.83
CA GLY A 76 -11.94 -16.68 -9.99
C GLY A 76 -12.45 -15.25 -10.16
N ARG A 77 -13.43 -14.79 -9.36
CA ARG A 77 -13.87 -13.38 -9.42
C ARG A 77 -12.80 -12.45 -8.87
N LEU A 78 -12.60 -11.31 -9.53
CA LEU A 78 -11.70 -10.26 -9.06
C LEU A 78 -12.51 -9.15 -8.36
N PHE A 79 -12.28 -8.94 -7.07
CA PHE A 79 -12.87 -7.82 -6.34
C PHE A 79 -11.94 -6.62 -6.40
N ALA A 80 -12.50 -5.46 -6.75
CA ALA A 80 -11.79 -4.19 -6.83
C ALA A 80 -12.44 -3.15 -5.93
N VAL A 81 -11.68 -2.64 -4.96
CA VAL A 81 -12.14 -1.61 -4.03
C VAL A 81 -11.57 -0.26 -4.45
N GLY A 82 -12.45 0.74 -4.51
CA GLY A 82 -12.11 2.12 -4.81
C GLY A 82 -11.95 3.00 -3.56
N TYR A 83 -11.11 4.03 -3.66
CA TYR A 83 -11.03 5.10 -2.66
C TYR A 83 -12.36 5.85 -2.46
N ASP A 84 -13.30 5.72 -3.38
CA ASP A 84 -14.64 6.31 -3.30
C ASP A 84 -15.66 5.41 -2.56
N GLY A 85 -15.20 4.29 -1.98
CA GLY A 85 -16.05 3.37 -1.23
C GLY A 85 -16.88 2.42 -2.08
N ARG A 86 -16.69 2.42 -3.41
CA ARG A 86 -17.30 1.43 -4.30
C ARG A 86 -16.47 0.16 -4.31
N ILE A 87 -17.17 -0.97 -4.32
CA ILE A 87 -16.59 -2.29 -4.51
C ILE A 87 -17.19 -2.86 -5.79
N HIS A 88 -16.33 -3.25 -6.70
CA HIS A 88 -16.70 -3.87 -7.96
C HIS A 88 -16.30 -5.35 -7.97
N VAL A 89 -17.10 -6.17 -8.63
CA VAL A 89 -16.75 -7.55 -9.00
C VAL A 89 -16.48 -7.58 -10.49
N LEU A 90 -15.30 -8.02 -10.85
CA LEU A 90 -14.82 -8.17 -12.20
C LEU A 90 -14.83 -9.65 -12.60
N ARG A 91 -15.20 -9.92 -13.86
CA ARG A 91 -15.36 -11.27 -14.42
C ARG A 91 -14.83 -11.30 -15.85
N ASP A 92 -14.20 -12.42 -16.18
CA ASP A 92 -13.92 -12.84 -17.55
C ASP A 92 -15.17 -13.58 -18.08
N THR A 93 -15.80 -13.04 -19.12
CA THR A 93 -17.03 -13.58 -19.70
C THR A 93 -16.82 -14.28 -21.05
N ASP A 94 -15.64 -14.11 -21.66
CA ASP A 94 -15.28 -14.72 -22.94
C ASP A 94 -14.20 -15.82 -22.86
N GLY A 95 -13.59 -15.98 -21.68
CA GLY A 95 -12.62 -17.02 -21.36
C GLY A 95 -11.19 -16.73 -21.86
N ASP A 96 -10.87 -15.48 -22.20
CA ASP A 96 -9.54 -15.09 -22.68
C ASP A 96 -8.51 -14.84 -21.56
N GLY A 97 -8.94 -14.96 -20.31
CA GLY A 97 -8.16 -14.76 -19.10
C GLY A 97 -8.04 -13.30 -18.65
N LEU A 98 -8.79 -12.37 -19.25
CA LEU A 98 -8.92 -10.99 -18.80
C LEU A 98 -10.36 -10.70 -18.35
N GLU A 99 -10.50 -9.97 -17.26
CA GLU A 99 -11.83 -9.49 -16.88
C GLU A 99 -12.33 -8.39 -17.81
N ASP A 100 -13.45 -8.67 -18.48
CA ASP A 100 -14.13 -7.78 -19.43
C ASP A 100 -15.41 -7.15 -18.91
N GLN A 101 -15.93 -7.66 -17.78
CA GLN A 101 -17.13 -7.15 -17.15
C GLN A 101 -16.81 -6.65 -15.74
N ALA A 102 -17.36 -5.48 -15.38
CA ALA A 102 -17.35 -4.98 -14.02
C ALA A 102 -18.78 -4.68 -13.55
N THR A 103 -19.17 -5.27 -12.43
CA THR A 103 -20.46 -5.07 -11.78
C THR A 103 -20.25 -4.43 -10.40
N LEU A 104 -21.23 -3.67 -9.92
CA LEU A 104 -21.15 -3.04 -8.61
C LEU A 104 -21.59 -4.05 -7.54
N PHE A 105 -20.67 -4.43 -6.66
CA PHE A 105 -20.96 -5.30 -5.52
C PHE A 105 -21.49 -4.53 -4.33
N TRP A 106 -20.92 -3.35 -4.08
CA TRP A 106 -21.31 -2.50 -2.96
C TRP A 106 -21.02 -1.04 -3.25
N LYS A 107 -21.89 -0.17 -2.75
CA LYS A 107 -21.66 1.28 -2.73
C LYS A 107 -21.86 1.78 -1.30
N GLY A 108 -20.76 2.08 -0.63
CA GLY A 108 -20.81 2.65 0.70
C GLY A 108 -21.49 4.01 0.75
N GLU A 109 -22.19 4.29 1.86
CA GLU A 109 -22.82 5.57 2.14
C GLU A 109 -22.23 6.20 3.41
N GLY A 110 -21.97 7.51 3.40
CA GLY A 110 -21.37 8.20 4.54
C GLY A 110 -19.86 7.99 4.62
N ASP A 111 -19.36 7.45 5.73
CA ASP A 111 -17.92 7.36 6.03
C ASP A 111 -17.28 6.09 5.43
N TYR A 112 -17.38 5.98 4.10
CA TYR A 112 -16.75 4.94 3.25
C TYR A 112 -15.63 5.48 2.36
N GLU A 113 -15.23 6.74 2.55
CA GLU A 113 -14.12 7.30 1.81
C GLU A 113 -12.80 6.63 2.21
N MET A 114 -12.00 6.29 1.21
CA MET A 114 -10.64 5.77 1.32
C MET A 114 -10.54 4.44 2.12
N PRO A 115 -11.24 3.36 1.74
CA PRO A 115 -10.94 2.03 2.26
C PRO A 115 -9.53 1.60 1.81
N LEU A 116 -8.66 1.17 2.72
CA LEU A 116 -7.24 0.90 2.44
C LEU A 116 -6.80 -0.53 2.76
N GLY A 117 -7.74 -1.46 2.78
CA GLY A 117 -7.48 -2.84 3.12
C GLY A 117 -8.64 -3.69 2.65
N LEU A 118 -8.32 -4.83 2.06
CA LEU A 118 -9.26 -5.78 1.48
C LEU A 118 -8.81 -7.19 1.86
N VAL A 119 -9.73 -7.97 2.40
CA VAL A 119 -9.59 -9.42 2.53
C VAL A 119 -10.85 -10.07 2.00
N LEU A 120 -10.68 -11.13 1.23
CA LEU A 120 -11.77 -12.03 0.85
C LEU A 120 -11.63 -13.32 1.65
N ARG A 121 -12.73 -13.77 2.26
CA ARG A 121 -12.80 -15.08 2.93
C ARG A 121 -14.19 -15.64 2.76
N ASP A 122 -14.25 -16.87 2.27
CA ASP A 122 -15.50 -17.58 1.98
C ASP A 122 -16.39 -16.75 1.05
N ASP A 123 -17.58 -16.37 1.50
CA ASP A 123 -18.57 -15.56 0.77
C ASP A 123 -18.57 -14.07 1.19
N ALA A 124 -17.52 -13.61 1.87
CA ALA A 124 -17.48 -12.30 2.50
C ALA A 124 -16.30 -11.43 2.07
N VAL A 125 -16.59 -10.14 1.92
CA VAL A 125 -15.62 -9.08 1.70
C VAL A 125 -15.38 -8.34 3.01
N TYR A 126 -14.12 -8.18 3.40
CA TYR A 126 -13.72 -7.42 4.58
C TYR A 126 -12.96 -6.19 4.14
N ILE A 127 -13.35 -5.02 4.63
CA ILE A 127 -12.67 -3.76 4.33
C ILE A 127 -12.32 -2.99 5.59
N THR A 128 -11.16 -2.35 5.57
CA THR A 128 -10.81 -1.34 6.59
C THR A 128 -11.46 -0.02 6.24
N LEU A 129 -12.10 0.59 7.23
CA LEU A 129 -12.65 1.93 7.17
C LEU A 129 -12.12 2.72 8.37
N ARG A 130 -12.42 4.03 8.39
CA ARG A 130 -12.11 4.84 9.56
C ARG A 130 -12.78 4.25 10.81
N ARG A 131 -11.98 3.95 11.84
CA ARG A 131 -12.38 3.45 13.18
C ARG A 131 -13.05 2.07 13.22
N ARG A 132 -13.13 1.37 12.08
CA ARG A 132 -13.79 0.07 12.01
C ARG A 132 -13.30 -0.81 10.86
N ILE A 133 -13.53 -2.11 10.99
CA ILE A 133 -13.51 -3.08 9.89
C ILE A 133 -14.93 -3.58 9.71
N GLU A 134 -15.37 -3.61 8.46
CA GLU A 134 -16.68 -4.14 8.11
C GLU A 134 -16.56 -5.41 7.29
N ARG A 135 -17.52 -6.31 7.51
CA ARG A 135 -17.77 -7.50 6.71
C ARG A 135 -19.03 -7.25 5.88
N LEU A 136 -18.91 -7.42 4.57
CA LEU A 136 -19.99 -7.34 3.61
C LEU A 136 -20.26 -8.74 3.04
N ARG A 137 -21.53 -9.12 2.94
CA ARG A 137 -21.97 -10.39 2.35
C ARG A 137 -23.16 -10.15 1.43
N ASP A 138 -23.22 -10.95 0.38
CA ASP A 138 -24.39 -11.13 -0.48
C ASP A 138 -25.11 -12.40 0.02
N THR A 139 -26.29 -12.24 0.64
CA THR A 139 -27.00 -13.35 1.28
C THR A 139 -28.10 -13.96 0.43
N ASP A 140 -28.51 -13.31 -0.66
CA ASP A 140 -29.53 -13.79 -1.59
C ASP A 140 -28.97 -14.27 -2.95
N GLY A 141 -27.68 -14.02 -3.20
CA GLY A 141 -26.93 -14.51 -4.36
C GLY A 141 -27.13 -13.67 -5.62
N ASP A 142 -27.63 -12.44 -5.51
CA ASP A 142 -27.85 -11.55 -6.66
C ASP A 142 -26.57 -10.86 -7.18
N GLY A 143 -25.44 -11.04 -6.47
CA GLY A 143 -24.16 -10.45 -6.79
C GLY A 143 -23.91 -9.08 -6.15
N VAL A 144 -24.80 -8.61 -5.28
CA VAL A 144 -24.72 -7.35 -4.54
C VAL A 144 -24.75 -7.66 -3.04
N ALA A 145 -23.88 -7.01 -2.27
CA ALA A 145 -23.92 -7.17 -0.82
C ALA A 145 -25.19 -6.54 -0.24
N ASP A 146 -25.84 -7.29 0.65
CA ASP A 146 -27.08 -6.92 1.35
C ASP A 146 -26.92 -6.95 2.89
N GLU A 147 -25.88 -7.62 3.41
CA GLU A 147 -25.54 -7.67 4.83
C GLU A 147 -24.23 -6.92 5.10
N VAL A 148 -24.26 -5.97 6.03
CA VAL A 148 -23.07 -5.30 6.58
C VAL A 148 -22.98 -5.51 8.09
N LYS A 149 -21.81 -5.92 8.57
CA LYS A 149 -21.50 -6.05 10.00
C LYS A 149 -20.17 -5.43 10.34
N ILE A 150 -20.12 -4.63 11.41
CA ILE A 150 -18.86 -4.20 12.01
C ILE A 150 -18.24 -5.39 12.74
N VAL A 151 -17.05 -5.79 12.32
CA VAL A 151 -16.33 -6.96 12.86
C VAL A 151 -15.04 -6.59 13.58
N GLY A 152 -14.64 -5.32 13.54
CA GLY A 152 -13.48 -4.83 14.28
C GLY A 152 -13.61 -3.36 14.64
N THR A 153 -13.33 -3.01 15.89
CA THR A 153 -13.27 -1.61 16.37
C THR A 153 -12.40 -1.51 17.63
N GLY A 154 -12.43 -0.37 18.31
CA GLY A 154 -11.87 -0.19 19.66
C GLY A 154 -10.47 0.39 19.73
N TRP A 155 -9.85 0.74 18.59
CA TRP A 155 -8.54 1.41 18.57
C TRP A 155 -8.62 2.94 18.52
N HIS A 156 -9.82 3.51 18.37
CA HIS A 156 -9.97 4.95 18.29
C HIS A 156 -9.75 5.60 19.66
N GLU A 157 -8.85 6.58 19.71
CA GLU A 157 -8.54 7.34 20.92
C GLU A 157 -8.93 8.81 20.72
N THR A 158 -9.74 9.38 21.63
CA THR A 158 -10.22 10.78 21.54
C THR A 158 -9.07 11.79 21.43
N ILE A 159 -7.90 11.48 22.00
CA ILE A 159 -6.71 12.32 21.92
C ILE A 159 -6.29 12.61 20.47
N THR A 160 -6.56 11.67 19.55
CA THR A 160 -6.26 11.84 18.12
C THR A 160 -6.98 13.05 17.53
N GLU A 161 -8.17 13.38 18.03
CA GLU A 161 -9.00 14.49 17.54
C GLU A 161 -8.68 15.82 18.25
N THR A 162 -8.17 15.79 19.49
CA THR A 162 -7.95 16.98 20.31
C THR A 162 -6.52 17.48 20.33
N ASP A 163 -5.55 16.58 20.16
CA ASP A 163 -4.13 16.89 20.26
C ASP A 163 -3.59 17.40 18.92
N LYS A 164 -3.22 18.69 18.89
CA LYS A 164 -2.73 19.37 17.68
C LYS A 164 -1.34 18.91 17.23
N THR A 165 -0.64 18.13 18.05
CA THR A 165 0.62 17.50 17.62
C THR A 165 0.37 16.32 16.68
N PHE A 166 -0.85 15.78 16.63
CA PHE A 166 -1.22 14.76 15.66
C PHE A 166 -1.38 15.38 14.28
N LYS A 167 -0.73 14.75 13.30
CA LYS A 167 -0.94 15.02 11.87
C LYS A 167 -1.54 13.79 11.22
N HIS A 168 -2.67 13.35 11.78
CA HIS A 168 -3.42 12.20 11.32
C HIS A 168 -4.42 12.62 10.24
N ARG A 169 -4.73 11.70 9.33
CA ARG A 169 -5.65 11.85 8.20
C ARG A 169 -6.67 10.72 8.24
N ARG A 170 -7.78 10.84 7.52
CA ARG A 170 -8.75 9.73 7.39
C ARG A 170 -8.08 8.42 6.95
N VAL A 171 -7.14 8.55 6.01
CA VAL A 171 -6.37 7.46 5.39
C VAL A 171 -5.37 6.77 6.31
N ASP A 172 -5.15 7.25 7.53
CA ASP A 172 -4.20 6.63 8.44
C ASP A 172 -4.81 6.04 9.69
N ASP A 173 -6.15 6.02 9.76
CA ASP A 173 -6.90 5.42 10.86
C ASP A 173 -6.79 3.89 10.83
N ALA A 174 -7.00 3.25 9.68
CA ALA A 174 -6.76 1.83 9.46
C ALA A 174 -6.26 1.61 8.01
N ILE A 175 -5.13 0.90 7.87
CA ILE A 175 -4.44 0.69 6.59
C ILE A 175 -3.97 -0.76 6.51
N GLY A 176 -4.18 -1.38 5.36
CA GLY A 176 -3.86 -2.77 5.12
C GLY A 176 -4.79 -3.69 5.91
N LEU A 177 -5.05 -4.86 5.36
CA LEU A 177 -5.85 -5.87 6.03
C LEU A 177 -5.27 -7.24 5.73
N ALA A 178 -5.09 -8.04 6.77
CA ALA A 178 -4.81 -9.46 6.65
C ALA A 178 -5.74 -10.23 7.58
N MET A 179 -5.92 -11.51 7.27
CA MET A 179 -6.66 -12.44 8.11
C MET A 179 -5.84 -13.71 8.25
N ASP A 180 -5.73 -14.21 9.47
CA ASP A 180 -5.08 -15.50 9.72
C ASP A 180 -6.01 -16.69 9.45
N ALA A 181 -5.52 -17.90 9.72
CA ALA A 181 -6.30 -19.12 9.54
C ALA A 181 -7.47 -19.24 10.53
N GLU A 182 -7.37 -18.60 11.70
CA GLU A 182 -8.40 -18.62 12.75
C GLU A 182 -9.50 -17.56 12.54
N GLY A 183 -9.36 -16.70 11.52
CA GLY A 183 -10.29 -15.63 11.20
C GLY A 183 -10.07 -14.35 12.02
N ARG A 184 -8.93 -14.20 12.68
CA ARG A 184 -8.55 -12.94 13.34
C ARG A 184 -8.03 -11.97 12.28
N LEU A 185 -8.45 -10.72 12.38
CA LEU A 185 -8.08 -9.68 11.43
C LEU A 185 -6.89 -8.89 11.95
N TYR A 186 -6.08 -8.37 11.04
CA TYR A 186 -4.88 -7.59 11.33
C TYR A 186 -4.92 -6.34 10.46
N THR A 187 -4.69 -5.18 11.06
CA THR A 187 -4.59 -3.91 10.34
C THR A 187 -3.55 -3.02 10.98
N SER A 188 -3.07 -2.01 10.25
CA SER A 188 -2.12 -1.02 10.75
C SER A 188 -2.78 0.31 10.98
N LEU A 189 -2.35 0.98 12.05
CA LEU A 189 -2.76 2.33 12.38
C LEU A 189 -1.55 3.22 12.14
N GLY A 190 -1.70 4.24 11.29
CA GLY A 190 -0.59 5.10 10.92
C GLY A 190 -0.01 5.88 12.10
N THR A 191 1.22 6.35 11.95
CA THR A 191 1.93 7.14 12.96
C THR A 191 1.14 8.40 13.34
N PRO A 192 1.18 8.83 14.62
CA PRO A 192 0.47 10.03 15.05
C PRO A 192 0.90 11.30 14.29
N ASN A 193 2.18 11.42 13.93
CA ASN A 193 2.69 12.51 13.12
C ASN A 193 3.92 12.04 12.33
N TYR A 194 3.87 12.16 11.01
CA TYR A 194 4.91 11.66 10.11
C TYR A 194 6.07 12.65 9.87
N GLU A 195 5.92 13.91 10.30
CA GLU A 195 6.96 14.95 10.25
C GLU A 195 7.60 15.19 11.62
N ASN A 196 6.92 14.79 12.70
CA ASN A 196 7.37 14.96 14.08
C ASN A 196 7.24 13.64 14.85
N SER A 197 8.14 12.69 14.56
CA SER A 197 8.08 11.31 15.06
C SER A 197 8.09 11.19 16.59
N TRP A 198 8.66 12.16 17.29
CA TRP A 198 8.68 12.23 18.76
C TRP A 198 7.51 13.00 19.36
N GLN A 199 6.66 13.60 18.51
CA GLN A 199 5.62 14.55 18.89
C GLN A 199 6.16 15.61 19.86
N LEU A 200 7.28 16.23 19.49
CA LEU A 200 7.85 17.33 20.27
C LEU A 200 6.83 18.47 20.33
N ASP A 201 6.57 18.98 21.53
CA ASP A 201 5.83 20.23 21.72
C ASP A 201 6.72 21.45 21.44
N LYS A 202 6.19 22.66 21.69
CA LYS A 202 6.91 23.92 21.41
C LYS A 202 8.15 24.09 22.29
N GLU A 203 8.15 23.42 23.44
CA GLU A 203 9.21 23.42 24.43
C GLU A 203 10.25 22.31 24.16
N GLY A 204 10.02 21.47 23.13
CA GLY A 204 10.92 20.39 22.73
C GLY A 204 10.78 19.12 23.57
N VAL A 205 9.68 18.97 24.33
CA VAL A 205 9.42 17.79 25.15
C VAL A 205 8.68 16.72 24.32
N PRO A 206 9.12 15.46 24.32
CA PRO A 206 8.48 14.40 23.56
C PRO A 206 7.15 13.97 24.16
N GLN A 207 6.08 14.05 23.37
CA GLN A 207 4.74 13.61 23.74
C GLN A 207 4.37 12.23 23.15
N TYR A 208 5.26 11.61 22.37
CA TYR A 208 5.01 10.30 21.78
C TYR A 208 4.87 9.22 22.84
N ARG A 209 3.84 8.38 22.68
CA ARG A 209 3.44 7.36 23.65
C ARG A 209 3.30 6.01 22.97
N ARG A 210 4.13 5.03 23.36
CA ARG A 210 4.13 3.66 22.80
C ARG A 210 2.93 2.81 23.25
N ASP A 211 2.24 3.23 24.30
CA ASP A 211 1.04 2.59 24.83
C ASP A 211 -0.25 2.99 24.08
N ARG A 212 -0.17 3.94 23.15
CA ARG A 212 -1.28 4.34 22.25
C ARG A 212 -1.40 3.42 21.04
N PHE A 213 -2.50 3.53 20.31
CA PHE A 213 -2.78 2.71 19.14
C PHE A 213 -2.11 3.24 17.86
N ARG A 214 -1.89 4.54 17.72
CA ARG A 214 -1.24 5.08 16.50
C ARG A 214 0.21 4.62 16.35
N GLY A 215 0.63 4.41 15.10
CA GLY A 215 1.96 3.89 14.75
C GLY A 215 2.14 2.42 15.13
N SER A 216 1.10 1.61 14.95
CA SER A 216 1.06 0.23 15.42
C SER A 216 0.41 -0.72 14.41
N VAL A 217 0.64 -2.02 14.59
CA VAL A 217 -0.19 -3.07 14.01
C VAL A 217 -1.07 -3.62 15.11
N VAL A 218 -2.36 -3.76 14.82
CA VAL A 218 -3.37 -4.28 15.72
C VAL A 218 -3.94 -5.59 15.17
N ARG A 219 -4.25 -6.50 16.09
CA ARG A 219 -5.04 -7.71 15.87
C ARG A 219 -6.44 -7.47 16.40
N ILE A 220 -7.44 -7.88 15.63
CA ILE A 220 -8.84 -7.87 16.02
C ILE A 220 -9.23 -9.31 16.34
N GLY A 221 -9.62 -9.53 17.60
CA GLY A 221 -10.12 -10.82 18.07
C GLY A 221 -11.49 -11.18 17.49
N LYS A 222 -11.96 -12.41 17.75
CA LYS A 222 -13.31 -12.84 17.34
C LYS A 222 -14.43 -12.06 18.05
N ASP A 223 -14.11 -11.40 19.16
CA ASP A 223 -15.00 -10.50 19.89
C ASP A 223 -15.04 -9.07 19.28
N GLY A 224 -14.30 -8.85 18.18
CA GLY A 224 -14.22 -7.57 17.48
C GLY A 224 -13.35 -6.52 18.15
N LYS A 225 -12.63 -6.87 19.23
CA LYS A 225 -11.77 -5.93 19.95
C LYS A 225 -10.35 -5.92 19.40
N ALA A 226 -9.80 -4.72 19.27
CA ALA A 226 -8.41 -4.52 18.89
C ALA A 226 -7.43 -4.69 20.06
N GLU A 227 -6.33 -5.37 19.77
CA GLU A 227 -5.17 -5.54 20.61
C GLU A 227 -3.93 -5.17 19.80
N ARG A 228 -3.07 -4.32 20.36
CA ARG A 228 -1.81 -3.96 19.71
C ARG A 228 -0.81 -5.12 19.80
N ILE A 229 -0.25 -5.51 18.66
CA ILE A 229 0.73 -6.61 18.59
C ILE A 229 2.14 -6.14 18.19
N ALA A 230 2.26 -4.95 17.59
CA ALA A 230 3.54 -4.34 17.24
C ALA A 230 3.40 -2.80 17.27
N SER A 231 4.49 -2.09 17.55
CA SER A 231 4.55 -0.62 17.57
C SER A 231 5.79 -0.10 16.88
N GLY A 232 5.79 1.17 16.47
CA GLY A 232 6.93 1.82 15.81
C GLY A 232 6.89 1.75 14.29
N VAL A 233 5.72 1.43 13.72
CA VAL A 233 5.48 1.48 12.28
C VAL A 233 4.96 2.85 11.86
N ARG A 234 5.26 3.26 10.62
CA ARG A 234 4.81 4.55 10.07
C ARG A 234 3.46 4.41 9.38
N PHE A 235 3.44 3.70 8.26
CA PHE A 235 2.26 3.42 7.44
C PHE A 235 2.46 2.04 6.82
N THR A 236 1.98 1.00 7.49
CA THR A 236 2.00 -0.36 6.93
C THR A 236 0.82 -0.51 5.99
N VAL A 237 1.09 -0.64 4.70
CA VAL A 237 0.04 -0.54 3.66
C VAL A 237 -0.44 -1.87 3.15
N ALA A 238 0.46 -2.85 3.04
CA ALA A 238 0.11 -4.19 2.62
C ALA A 238 0.58 -5.17 3.68
N MET A 239 -0.22 -6.21 3.90
CA MET A 239 0.08 -7.27 4.83
C MET A 239 -0.56 -8.56 4.39
N GLN A 240 0.13 -9.68 4.61
CA GLN A 240 -0.36 -10.99 4.21
C GLN A 240 0.31 -12.09 5.03
N PHE A 241 -0.48 -13.12 5.36
CA PHE A 241 0.04 -14.33 5.98
C PHE A 241 0.62 -15.27 4.92
N ASN A 242 1.77 -15.86 5.22
CA ASN A 242 2.25 -17.03 4.47
C ASN A 242 1.52 -18.30 4.94
N ARG A 243 1.77 -19.42 4.26
CA ARG A 243 1.21 -20.75 4.63
C ARG A 243 1.68 -21.29 5.99
N HIS A 244 2.73 -20.72 6.58
CA HIS A 244 3.29 -21.11 7.88
C HIS A 244 2.70 -20.31 9.04
N GLY A 245 1.85 -19.31 8.76
CA GLY A 245 1.25 -18.45 9.78
C GLY A 245 2.08 -17.21 10.11
N ASP A 246 3.14 -16.91 9.35
CA ASP A 246 3.92 -15.69 9.52
C ASP A 246 3.24 -14.50 8.81
N LEU A 247 3.05 -13.40 9.53
CA LEU A 247 2.55 -12.14 8.98
C LEU A 247 3.69 -11.34 8.36
N PHE A 248 3.65 -11.13 7.04
CA PHE A 248 4.52 -10.19 6.34
C PHE A 248 3.80 -8.87 6.15
N ALA A 249 4.56 -7.78 6.19
CA ALA A 249 4.03 -6.43 6.07
C ALA A 249 5.03 -5.51 5.34
N SER A 250 4.52 -4.61 4.52
CA SER A 250 5.30 -3.54 3.89
C SER A 250 4.91 -2.19 4.48
N CYS A 251 5.93 -1.41 4.86
CA CYS A 251 5.76 -0.10 5.47
C CYS A 251 6.53 0.94 4.67
N PHE A 252 5.93 2.12 4.44
CA PHE A 252 6.68 3.25 3.90
C PHE A 252 7.82 3.61 4.86
N ARG A 253 9.05 3.61 4.34
CA ARG A 253 10.22 4.05 5.10
C ARG A 253 10.10 5.54 5.39
N SER A 254 10.50 5.94 6.61
CA SER A 254 10.72 7.33 6.99
C SER A 254 11.84 7.96 6.18
#